data_AF-A0A4Q9MP14-F1
#
_entry.id   AF-A0A4Q9MP14-F1
#
_cell.length_a   1.000
_cell.length_b   1.000
_cell.length_c   1.000
_cell.angle_alpha   90.00
_cell.angle_beta   90.00
_cell.angle_gamma   90.00
#
_symmetry.space_group_name_H-M   'P 1'
#
loop_
_entity.id
_entity.type
_entity.pdbx_description
1 polymer ?
#
loop_
_entity_poly.entity_id
_entity_poly.type
_entity_poly.pdbx_seq_one_letter_code
_entity_poly.pdbx_strand_id
1 'polypeptide(L)'
;MNPRTPSFPMPGTYAIIQINLHELPKLHNAFASLNLEDVPRGKKYLVCMGDPIELPLVDSQWCRYSVSFIGNTLRPEEPEAGIESNMVVPIFPCAVDGRPQVTPSPPLPFRDCYHWYGFEMGVCALGRRDRYPLNTAPQLSVADKMKIDKTFASDRRCIFSHQQNIQATSAQPISSTPPPSEEPRSDGGIEADHESASAGSDRSSYLDLPGLLGFDRNTDLRLASQVPLVKLWPDPENHLSAETIPDPRGFQKEAQNAQL
;
A
#
# COMPACT_ATOMS: atom_id res chain seq x y z
N MET A 1 -28.73 27.15 13.40
CA MET A 1 -27.47 26.58 13.95
C MET A 1 -26.84 25.74 12.85
N ASN A 2 -25.70 26.16 12.30
CA ASN A 2 -25.04 25.37 11.25
C ASN A 2 -24.51 24.05 11.87
N PRO A 3 -24.90 22.87 11.36
CA PRO A 3 -24.28 21.63 11.79
C PRO A 3 -22.78 21.72 11.48
N ARG A 4 -21.94 21.44 12.48
CA ARG A 4 -20.47 21.52 12.34
C ARG A 4 -20.04 20.59 11.21
N THR A 5 -19.36 21.12 10.20
CA THR A 5 -18.79 20.34 9.09
C THR A 5 -17.92 19.22 9.65
N PRO A 6 -18.05 17.97 9.15
CA PRO A 6 -17.19 16.88 9.57
C PRO A 6 -15.73 17.24 9.34
N SER A 7 -14.89 16.97 10.33
CA SER A 7 -13.44 17.14 10.21
C SER A 7 -12.85 15.83 9.70
N PHE A 8 -11.82 15.91 8.85
CA PHE A 8 -11.07 14.77 8.37
C PHE A 8 -9.57 14.96 8.61
N PRO A 9 -8.80 13.87 8.86
CA PRO A 9 -7.37 13.98 9.12
C PRO A 9 -6.59 14.38 7.86
N MET A 10 -5.50 15.11 8.08
CA MET A 10 -4.57 15.48 7.00
C MET A 10 -3.72 14.27 6.59
N PRO A 11 -3.26 14.20 5.32
CA PRO A 11 -2.25 13.22 4.92
C PRO A 11 -1.00 13.27 5.81
N GLY A 12 -0.41 12.11 6.07
CA GLY A 12 0.73 11.92 6.96
C GLY A 12 0.38 11.82 8.45
N THR A 13 -0.90 11.96 8.82
CA THR A 13 -1.34 11.83 10.23
C THR A 13 -1.32 10.38 10.66
N TYR A 14 -0.80 10.07 11.85
CA TYR A 14 -0.95 8.74 12.45
C TYR A 14 -2.27 8.64 13.18
N ALA A 15 -2.96 7.52 13.00
CA ALA A 15 -4.26 7.28 13.60
C ALA A 15 -4.45 5.79 13.91
N ILE A 16 -5.41 5.52 14.81
CA ILE A 16 -5.95 4.19 15.02
C ILE A 16 -7.20 4.04 14.17
N ILE A 17 -7.30 2.91 13.48
CA ILE A 17 -8.52 2.52 12.77
C ILE A 17 -9.08 1.20 13.30
N GLN A 18 -10.39 1.04 13.19
CA GLN A 18 -11.11 -0.19 13.49
C GLN A 18 -12.23 -0.35 12.48
N ILE A 19 -12.37 -1.54 11.89
CA ILE A 19 -13.48 -1.83 10.98
C ILE A 19 -14.80 -1.65 11.72
N ASN A 20 -15.71 -0.90 11.11
CA ASN A 20 -17.00 -0.56 11.66
C ASN A 20 -18.11 -1.35 10.97
N LEU A 21 -18.28 -2.59 11.40
CA LEU A 21 -19.27 -3.51 10.84
C LEU A 21 -20.71 -3.03 11.06
N HIS A 22 -20.96 -2.29 12.15
CA HIS A 22 -22.31 -1.80 12.48
C HIS A 22 -22.82 -0.71 11.53
N GLU A 23 -21.91 0.12 11.00
CA GLU A 23 -22.26 1.24 10.13
C GLU A 23 -22.06 0.90 8.64
N LEU A 24 -21.46 -0.25 8.35
CA LEU A 24 -21.20 -0.75 7.00
C LEU A 24 -22.46 -0.82 6.10
N PRO A 25 -23.64 -1.22 6.62
CA PRO A 25 -24.89 -1.20 5.84
C PRO A 25 -25.29 0.20 5.33
N LYS A 26 -24.92 1.26 6.05
CA LYS A 26 -25.21 2.65 5.64
C LYS A 26 -24.37 3.13 4.47
N LEU A 27 -23.21 2.49 4.23
CA LEU A 27 -22.35 2.80 3.09
C LEU A 27 -22.82 2.06 1.82
N HIS A 28 -23.31 0.83 1.96
CA HIS A 28 -23.56 -0.04 0.80
C HIS A 28 -25.02 -0.17 0.36
N ASN A 29 -26.02 0.44 1.04
CA ASN A 29 -27.46 0.35 0.69
C ASN A 29 -28.02 -1.09 0.49
N ALA A 30 -27.24 -2.15 0.72
CA ALA A 30 -27.51 -3.48 0.19
C ALA A 30 -27.35 -4.65 1.19
N PHE A 31 -26.95 -4.41 2.43
CA PHE A 31 -26.85 -5.49 3.43
C PHE A 31 -27.89 -5.30 4.52
N ALA A 32 -29.11 -5.76 4.23
CA ALA A 32 -30.07 -6.13 5.25
C ALA A 32 -29.66 -7.49 5.83
N SER A 33 -29.65 -7.60 7.16
CA SER A 33 -29.67 -8.88 7.93
C SER A 33 -28.33 -9.49 8.36
N LEU A 34 -27.32 -8.70 8.76
CA LEU A 34 -26.33 -9.22 9.72
C LEU A 34 -26.86 -8.98 11.13
N ASN A 35 -26.95 -10.04 11.95
CA ASN A 35 -27.21 -9.94 13.38
C ASN A 35 -26.01 -9.25 14.04
N LEU A 36 -26.06 -7.93 14.06
CA LEU A 36 -25.00 -7.02 14.47
C LEU A 36 -24.51 -7.26 15.91
N GLU A 37 -25.31 -7.91 16.76
CA GLU A 37 -24.97 -8.16 18.17
C GLU A 37 -23.95 -9.28 18.36
N ASP A 38 -23.85 -10.23 17.42
CA ASP A 38 -22.92 -11.37 17.51
C ASP A 38 -21.62 -11.15 16.73
N VAL A 39 -21.50 -10.02 16.02
CA VAL A 39 -20.32 -9.75 15.21
C VAL A 39 -19.18 -9.30 16.12
N PRO A 40 -18.07 -10.06 16.21
CA PRO A 40 -16.97 -9.70 17.07
C PRO A 40 -16.41 -8.34 16.66
N ARG A 41 -16.15 -7.50 17.66
CA ARG A 41 -15.57 -6.19 17.44
C ARG A 41 -14.20 -6.36 16.78
N GLY A 42 -14.02 -5.76 15.59
CA GLY A 42 -12.76 -5.82 14.84
C GLY A 42 -11.57 -5.30 15.66
N LYS A 43 -10.36 -5.69 15.29
CA LYS A 43 -9.16 -5.21 16.00
C LYS A 43 -8.89 -3.74 15.68
N LYS A 44 -8.04 -3.13 16.50
CA LYS A 44 -7.56 -1.76 16.31
C LYS A 44 -6.17 -1.80 15.70
N TYR A 45 -5.97 -1.06 14.63
CA TYR A 45 -4.73 -1.03 13.88
C TYR A 45 -4.16 0.38 13.86
N LEU A 46 -2.84 0.49 13.98
CA LEU A 46 -2.12 1.74 13.78
C LEU A 46 -1.83 1.93 12.30
N VAL A 47 -2.18 3.11 11.79
CA VAL A 47 -1.96 3.48 10.40
C VAL A 47 -1.40 4.88 10.27
N CYS A 48 -0.73 5.14 9.16
CA CYS A 48 -0.45 6.48 8.67
C CYS A 48 -1.42 6.80 7.53
N MET A 49 -2.13 7.93 7.65
CA MET A 49 -3.08 8.39 6.64
C MET A 49 -2.32 8.80 5.37
N GLY A 50 -2.70 8.23 4.24
CA GLY A 50 -2.24 8.63 2.91
C GLY A 50 -3.06 9.78 2.36
N ASP A 51 -3.05 9.92 1.04
CA ASP A 51 -3.82 10.96 0.36
C ASP A 51 -5.31 10.56 0.27
N PRO A 52 -6.23 11.53 0.34
CA PRO A 52 -7.63 11.25 0.08
C PRO A 52 -7.79 10.74 -1.35
N ILE A 53 -8.42 9.58 -1.50
CA ILE A 53 -8.77 9.00 -2.81
C ILE A 53 -9.92 9.81 -3.43
N GLU A 54 -10.83 10.31 -2.58
CA GLU A 54 -11.96 11.16 -2.94
C GLU A 54 -12.01 12.37 -2.01
N LEU A 55 -12.13 13.57 -2.59
CA LEU A 55 -12.26 14.80 -1.80
C LEU A 55 -13.60 14.79 -1.04
N PRO A 56 -13.60 15.11 0.27
CA PRO A 56 -14.83 15.14 1.04
C PRO A 56 -15.75 16.24 0.51
N LEU A 57 -16.96 15.87 0.10
CA LEU A 57 -18.03 16.85 -0.14
C LEU A 57 -18.45 17.50 1.19
N VAL A 58 -18.98 18.72 1.14
CA VAL A 58 -19.40 19.50 2.33
C VAL A 58 -20.34 18.69 3.25
N ASP A 59 -21.20 17.87 2.66
CA ASP A 59 -22.19 17.04 3.36
C ASP A 59 -21.76 15.57 3.53
N SER A 60 -20.54 15.22 3.08
CA SER A 60 -20.09 13.83 3.14
C SER A 60 -19.83 13.42 4.59
N GLN A 61 -20.46 12.33 5.00
CA GLN A 61 -20.26 11.74 6.33
C GLN A 61 -19.01 10.87 6.39
N TRP A 62 -18.37 10.61 5.25
CA TRP A 62 -17.18 9.78 5.14
C TRP A 62 -16.23 10.32 4.07
N CYS A 63 -14.98 9.92 4.13
CA CYS A 63 -13.97 10.25 3.13
C CYS A 63 -13.09 9.02 2.89
N ARG A 64 -12.76 8.76 1.62
CA ARG A 64 -11.89 7.64 1.24
C ARG A 64 -10.43 8.07 1.30
N TYR A 65 -9.63 7.26 1.97
CA TYR A 65 -8.20 7.46 2.13
C TYR A 65 -7.45 6.22 1.66
N SER A 66 -6.24 6.40 1.11
CA SER A 66 -5.22 5.35 1.25
C SER A 66 -4.67 5.41 2.67
N VAL A 67 -4.35 4.25 3.24
CA VAL A 67 -3.68 4.16 4.53
C VAL A 67 -2.51 3.19 4.42
N SER A 68 -1.38 3.54 5.04
CA SER A 68 -0.23 2.65 5.21
C SER A 68 -0.26 2.08 6.62
N PHE A 69 -0.19 0.76 6.75
CA PHE A 69 -0.23 0.13 8.07
C PHE A 69 1.15 0.11 8.74
N ILE A 70 1.11 0.29 10.05
CA ILE A 70 2.30 0.30 10.90
C ILE A 70 2.36 -1.01 11.66
N GLY A 71 3.47 -1.74 11.51
CA GLY A 71 3.79 -2.90 12.32
C GLY A 71 4.66 -2.50 13.52
N ASN A 72 4.56 -3.26 14.61
CA ASN A 72 5.49 -3.17 15.76
C ASN A 72 6.66 -4.17 15.66
N THR A 73 6.76 -4.87 14.54
CA THR A 73 7.85 -5.77 14.19
C THR A 73 8.26 -5.52 12.75
N LEU A 74 9.40 -6.08 12.34
CA LEU A 74 9.71 -6.22 10.93
C LEU A 74 8.62 -7.02 10.22
N ARG A 75 8.47 -6.77 8.92
CA ARG A 75 7.53 -7.54 8.12
C ARG A 75 8.04 -8.98 7.95
N PRO A 76 7.14 -9.96 7.82
CA PRO A 76 7.53 -11.30 7.38
C PRO A 76 8.01 -11.29 5.93
N GLU A 77 8.92 -12.21 5.63
CA GLU A 77 9.44 -12.43 4.28
C GLU A 77 8.42 -13.16 3.42
N GLU A 78 8.40 -12.82 2.13
CA GLU A 78 7.64 -13.54 1.12
C GLU A 78 8.60 -13.78 -0.07
N PRO A 79 9.49 -14.80 0.02
CA PRO A 79 10.56 -15.00 -0.95
C PRO A 79 10.04 -15.20 -2.37
N GLU A 80 8.89 -15.85 -2.53
CA GLU A 80 8.24 -16.04 -3.83
C GLU A 80 7.85 -14.72 -4.51
N ALA A 81 7.57 -13.70 -3.71
CA ALA A 81 7.26 -12.35 -4.18
C ALA A 81 8.51 -11.45 -4.26
N GLY A 82 9.70 -11.96 -3.92
CA GLY A 82 10.93 -11.16 -3.82
C GLY A 82 10.94 -10.18 -2.64
N ILE A 83 10.12 -10.42 -1.62
CA ILE A 83 9.94 -9.53 -0.49
C ILE A 83 10.80 -9.96 0.70
N GLU A 84 11.63 -9.05 1.19
CA GLU A 84 12.51 -9.26 2.34
C GLU A 84 11.97 -8.62 3.64
N SER A 85 12.43 -9.11 4.79
CA SER A 85 11.98 -8.61 6.10
C SER A 85 12.40 -7.16 6.35
N ASN A 86 13.52 -6.75 5.74
CA ASN A 86 14.07 -5.40 5.82
C ASN A 86 13.28 -4.36 4.99
N MET A 87 12.31 -4.77 4.16
CA MET A 87 11.51 -3.87 3.30
C MET A 87 10.49 -3.10 4.12
N VAL A 88 11.01 -2.24 4.98
CA VAL A 88 10.30 -1.39 5.92
C VAL A 88 10.98 -0.03 6.02
N VAL A 89 10.26 0.97 6.52
CA VAL A 89 10.84 2.27 6.90
C VAL A 89 10.65 2.46 8.41
N PRO A 90 11.74 2.51 9.19
CA PRO A 90 11.65 2.67 10.64
C PRO A 90 11.16 4.07 11.04
N ILE A 91 10.32 4.10 12.07
CA ILE A 91 9.83 5.32 12.70
C ILE A 91 10.68 5.59 13.94
N PHE A 92 11.15 6.82 14.13
CA PHE A 92 11.95 7.18 15.31
C PHE A 92 11.24 6.79 16.61
N PRO A 93 11.92 6.09 17.56
CA PRO A 93 13.38 5.93 17.67
C PRO A 93 14.01 4.68 17.02
N CYS A 94 13.27 3.90 16.22
CA CYS A 94 13.75 2.62 15.65
C CYS A 94 14.79 2.81 14.56
N ALA A 95 15.70 1.87 14.39
CA ALA A 95 16.67 1.88 13.30
C ALA A 95 16.76 0.50 12.63
N VAL A 96 16.97 0.50 11.32
CA VAL A 96 17.24 -0.69 10.51
C VAL A 96 18.41 -0.35 9.60
N ASP A 97 19.41 -1.23 9.54
CA ASP A 97 20.61 -0.98 8.76
C ASP A 97 20.30 -0.74 7.29
N GLY A 98 20.90 0.31 6.71
CA GLY A 98 20.68 0.70 5.33
C GLY A 98 19.31 1.34 5.03
N ARG A 99 18.43 1.50 6.02
CA ARG A 99 17.10 2.12 5.83
C ARG A 99 17.04 3.52 6.44
N PRO A 100 16.45 4.51 5.75
CA PRO A 100 16.25 5.83 6.33
C PRO A 100 15.17 5.81 7.40
N GLN A 101 15.33 6.64 8.43
CA GLN A 101 14.35 6.80 9.50
C GLN A 101 13.47 8.04 9.26
N VAL A 102 12.20 7.95 9.65
CA VAL A 102 11.25 9.08 9.67
C VAL A 102 10.93 9.52 11.09
N THR A 103 10.64 10.81 11.29
CA THR A 103 10.42 11.39 12.63
C THR A 103 9.10 12.16 12.66
N PRO A 104 8.02 11.53 13.14
CA PRO A 104 6.73 12.20 13.33
C PRO A 104 6.85 13.36 14.32
N SER A 105 6.03 14.39 14.13
CA SER A 105 5.88 15.52 15.07
C SER A 105 4.41 15.71 15.46
N PRO A 106 4.06 15.60 16.76
CA PRO A 106 4.89 15.10 17.86
C PRO A 106 5.35 13.63 17.63
N PRO A 107 6.36 13.14 18.38
CA PRO A 107 6.80 11.75 18.29
C PRO A 107 5.66 10.76 18.55
N LEU A 108 5.75 9.60 17.90
CA LEU A 108 4.80 8.52 18.11
C LEU A 108 5.01 7.94 19.53
N PRO A 109 3.95 7.61 20.28
CA PRO A 109 4.06 7.05 21.63
C PRO A 109 4.56 5.61 21.70
N PHE A 110 4.69 4.96 20.56
CA PHE A 110 5.04 3.57 20.45
C PHE A 110 6.47 3.43 19.96
N ARG A 111 7.17 2.44 20.52
CA ARG A 111 8.50 2.04 20.05
C ARG A 111 8.37 0.91 19.03
N ASP A 112 9.48 0.61 18.38
CA ASP A 112 9.61 -0.51 17.44
C ASP A 112 8.59 -0.47 16.30
N CYS A 113 8.21 0.73 15.84
CA CYS A 113 7.23 0.93 14.78
C CYS A 113 7.88 1.09 13.40
N TYR A 114 7.25 0.48 12.39
CA TYR A 114 7.74 0.42 11.03
C TYR A 114 6.60 0.63 10.03
N HIS A 115 6.82 1.44 9.00
CA HIS A 115 5.98 1.39 7.80
C HIS A 115 6.32 0.13 7.02
N TRP A 116 5.35 -0.72 6.74
CA TRP A 116 5.56 -1.94 5.96
C TRP A 116 5.40 -1.68 4.47
N TYR A 117 6.37 -2.11 3.67
CA TYR A 117 6.25 -2.05 2.21
C TYR A 117 5.03 -2.85 1.71
N GLY A 118 4.29 -2.31 0.74
CA GLY A 118 3.20 -3.03 0.08
C GLY A 118 2.00 -3.35 0.98
N PHE A 119 1.93 -2.79 2.19
CA PHE A 119 0.80 -2.95 3.08
C PHE A 119 0.00 -1.65 3.17
N GLU A 120 -0.53 -1.25 2.01
CA GLU A 120 -1.41 -0.09 1.84
C GLU A 120 -2.81 -0.56 1.45
N MET A 121 -3.83 0.14 1.93
CA MET A 121 -5.22 -0.17 1.58
C MET A 121 -6.07 1.10 1.51
N GLY A 122 -7.12 1.07 0.68
CA GLY A 122 -8.19 2.04 0.73
C GLY A 122 -9.11 1.80 1.93
N VAL A 123 -9.48 2.84 2.67
CA VAL A 123 -10.49 2.78 3.74
C VAL A 123 -11.47 3.96 3.62
N CYS A 124 -12.71 3.75 4.06
CA CYS A 124 -13.70 4.81 4.20
C CYS A 124 -13.69 5.25 5.67
N ALA A 125 -13.10 6.41 5.96
CA ALA A 125 -13.08 6.95 7.31
C ALA A 125 -14.36 7.75 7.57
N LEU A 126 -15.07 7.44 8.66
CA LEU A 126 -16.21 8.24 9.11
C LEU A 126 -15.74 9.61 9.60
N GLY A 127 -16.34 10.66 9.05
CA GLY A 127 -16.13 12.03 9.49
C GLY A 127 -16.73 12.23 10.88
N ARG A 128 -15.95 12.85 11.77
CA ARG A 128 -16.43 13.20 13.12
C ARG A 128 -16.92 14.64 13.16
N ARG A 129 -18.07 14.83 13.81
CA ARG A 129 -18.69 16.15 14.03
C ARG A 129 -18.11 16.85 15.26
N ASP A 130 -17.57 16.07 16.19
CA ASP A 130 -16.64 16.56 17.19
C ASP A 130 -15.30 16.83 16.51
N ARG A 131 -14.79 18.06 16.64
CA ARG A 131 -13.55 18.46 15.99
C ARG A 131 -12.43 17.57 16.54
N TYR A 132 -11.72 16.91 15.65
CA TYR A 132 -10.45 16.29 16.01
C TYR A 132 -9.51 17.40 16.50
N PRO A 133 -8.77 17.20 17.60
CA PRO A 133 -7.58 18.00 17.86
C PRO A 133 -6.52 17.61 16.82
N LEU A 134 -6.73 18.06 15.58
CA LEU A 134 -5.87 17.73 14.43
C LEU A 134 -4.42 18.19 14.65
N ASN A 135 -4.22 19.16 15.54
CA ASN A 135 -2.93 19.73 15.88
C ASN A 135 -2.15 18.92 16.93
N THR A 136 -2.73 17.90 17.55
CA THR A 136 -2.04 17.08 18.56
C THR A 136 -1.62 15.71 18.05
N ALA A 137 -2.18 15.28 16.92
CA ALA A 137 -1.87 13.97 16.34
C ALA A 137 -0.44 13.95 15.80
N PRO A 138 0.34 12.87 16.04
CA PRO A 138 1.62 12.67 15.37
C PRO A 138 1.44 12.78 13.86
N GLN A 139 2.27 13.59 13.20
CA GLN A 139 2.20 13.77 11.75
C GLN A 139 3.59 13.69 11.11
N LEU A 140 3.67 13.07 9.94
CA LEU A 140 4.85 13.10 9.09
C LEU A 140 4.99 14.45 8.38
N SER A 141 6.22 14.94 8.32
CA SER A 141 6.57 16.02 7.40
C SER A 141 6.50 15.53 5.95
N VAL A 142 6.33 16.46 4.99
CA VAL A 142 6.38 16.14 3.56
C VAL A 142 7.72 15.50 3.18
N ALA A 143 8.82 15.97 3.78
CA ALA A 143 10.15 15.41 3.54
C ALA A 143 10.25 13.95 3.99
N ASP A 144 9.67 13.59 5.13
CA ASP A 144 9.66 12.21 5.62
C ASP A 144 8.74 11.31 4.79
N LYS A 145 7.58 11.81 4.35
CA LYS A 145 6.74 11.08 3.39
C LYS A 145 7.53 10.76 2.11
N MET A 146 8.25 11.75 1.56
CA MET A 146 9.11 11.53 0.39
C MET A 146 10.25 10.53 0.65
N LYS A 147 10.77 10.41 1.88
CA LYS A 147 11.76 9.38 2.22
C LYS A 147 11.14 7.98 2.13
N ILE A 148 9.92 7.81 2.63
CA ILE A 148 9.19 6.54 2.54
C ILE A 148 9.00 6.15 1.07
N ASP A 149 8.46 7.07 0.28
CA ASP A 149 8.17 6.83 -1.14
C ASP A 149 9.43 6.44 -1.94
N LYS A 150 10.55 7.16 -1.71
CA LYS A 150 11.85 6.86 -2.37
C LYS A 150 12.41 5.50 -1.96
N THR A 151 12.26 5.14 -0.69
CA THR A 151 12.72 3.85 -0.17
C THR A 151 11.94 2.72 -0.82
N PHE A 152 10.61 2.79 -0.78
CA PHE A 152 9.73 1.78 -1.37
C PHE A 152 9.79 1.74 -2.91
N ALA A 153 10.12 2.86 -3.58
CA ALA A 153 10.40 2.87 -5.02
C ALA A 153 11.70 2.13 -5.38
N SER A 154 12.65 2.03 -4.45
CA SER A 154 13.85 1.21 -4.63
C SER A 154 13.55 -0.26 -4.39
N ASP A 155 12.76 -0.58 -3.35
CA ASP A 155 12.30 -1.96 -3.08
C ASP A 155 11.48 -2.54 -4.25
N ARG A 156 10.57 -1.74 -4.83
CA ARG A 156 9.82 -2.12 -6.05
C ARG A 156 10.72 -2.57 -7.18
N ARG A 157 11.85 -1.88 -7.39
CA ARG A 157 12.80 -2.23 -8.46
C ARG A 157 13.49 -3.56 -8.17
N CYS A 158 13.90 -3.79 -6.92
CA CYS A 158 14.49 -5.07 -6.50
C CYS A 158 13.51 -6.24 -6.69
N ILE A 159 12.27 -6.07 -6.25
CA ILE A 159 11.19 -7.07 -6.42
C ILE A 159 10.97 -7.37 -7.91
N PHE A 160 10.86 -6.33 -8.73
CA PHE A 160 10.63 -6.49 -10.16
C PHE A 160 11.78 -7.25 -10.84
N SER A 161 13.03 -6.92 -10.52
CA SER A 161 14.20 -7.67 -11.02
C SER A 161 14.21 -9.13 -10.55
N HIS A 162 13.82 -9.39 -9.30
CA HIS A 162 13.70 -10.74 -8.78
C HIS A 162 12.66 -11.57 -9.55
N GLN A 163 11.48 -10.99 -9.80
CA GLN A 163 10.41 -11.64 -10.56
C GLN A 163 10.82 -11.95 -12.01
N GLN A 164 11.52 -11.02 -12.67
CA GLN A 164 12.06 -11.26 -14.02
C GLN A 164 13.04 -12.42 -14.04
N ASN A 165 13.92 -12.52 -13.05
CA ASN A 165 14.90 -13.61 -12.96
C ASN A 165 14.21 -14.97 -12.77
N ILE A 166 13.20 -15.06 -11.89
CA ILE A 166 12.42 -16.30 -11.70
C ILE A 166 11.76 -16.76 -13.01
N GLN A 167 11.14 -15.83 -13.75
CA GLN A 167 10.50 -16.15 -15.03
C GLN A 167 11.51 -16.64 -16.07
N ALA A 168 12.68 -16.01 -16.16
CA ALA A 168 13.73 -16.41 -17.09
C ALA A 168 14.30 -17.81 -16.76
N THR A 169 14.44 -18.15 -15.48
CA THR A 169 14.91 -19.49 -15.05
C THR A 169 13.86 -20.58 -15.31
N SER A 170 12.57 -20.28 -15.11
CA SER A 170 11.47 -21.22 -15.34
C SER A 170 11.24 -21.54 -16.83
N ALA A 171 11.56 -20.59 -17.73
CA ALA A 171 11.34 -20.73 -19.16
C ALA A 171 12.44 -21.53 -19.92
N GLN A 172 13.45 -22.10 -19.25
CA GLN A 172 14.44 -22.94 -19.93
C GLN A 172 13.90 -24.36 -20.16
N PRO A 173 13.69 -24.79 -21.42
CA PRO A 173 13.32 -26.17 -21.71
C PRO A 173 14.53 -27.07 -21.47
N ILE A 174 14.31 -28.14 -20.72
CA ILE A 174 15.24 -29.27 -20.59
C ILE A 174 15.30 -29.96 -21.97
N SER A 175 16.10 -29.43 -22.88
CA SER A 175 16.42 -30.08 -24.16
C SER A 175 17.92 -30.30 -24.20
N SER A 176 18.35 -31.32 -23.47
CA SER A 176 19.67 -31.91 -23.60
C SER A 176 19.54 -33.23 -24.37
N THR A 177 19.21 -33.13 -25.67
CA THR A 177 19.45 -34.23 -26.60
C THR A 177 20.75 -33.91 -27.33
N PRO A 178 21.84 -34.69 -27.17
CA PRO A 178 23.08 -34.42 -27.88
C PRO A 178 22.88 -34.67 -29.38
N PRO A 179 23.39 -33.78 -30.27
CA PRO A 179 23.31 -34.00 -31.70
C PRO A 179 24.25 -35.14 -32.14
N PRO A 180 23.86 -36.01 -33.09
CA PRO A 180 24.79 -36.92 -33.72
C PRO A 180 25.70 -36.15 -34.68
N SER A 181 26.99 -36.42 -34.55
CA SER A 181 28.07 -35.92 -35.40
C SER A 181 27.83 -36.26 -36.87
N GLU A 182 27.80 -35.26 -37.75
CA GLU A 182 28.09 -35.44 -39.18
C GLU A 182 28.96 -34.29 -39.71
N GLU A 183 29.82 -34.68 -40.66
CA GLU A 183 31.04 -34.06 -41.16
C GLU A 183 30.84 -32.91 -42.19
N PRO A 184 31.93 -32.20 -42.61
CA PRO A 184 31.86 -30.89 -43.24
C PRO A 184 31.71 -30.93 -44.77
N ARG A 185 30.88 -30.03 -45.31
CA ARG A 185 30.85 -29.61 -46.74
C ARG A 185 30.54 -28.11 -46.77
N SER A 186 31.51 -27.27 -47.13
CA SER A 186 31.85 -26.81 -48.49
C SER A 186 31.04 -25.59 -48.92
N ASP A 187 31.72 -24.44 -48.86
CA ASP A 187 31.77 -23.25 -49.72
C ASP A 187 30.60 -22.88 -50.66
N GLY A 188 30.27 -21.58 -50.67
CA GLY A 188 29.34 -20.96 -51.62
C GLY A 188 28.58 -19.77 -51.03
N GLY A 189 29.17 -18.57 -51.10
CA GLY A 189 28.50 -17.33 -50.74
C GLY A 189 27.60 -16.77 -51.83
N ILE A 190 26.64 -15.90 -51.46
CA ILE A 190 26.09 -14.81 -52.28
C ILE A 190 25.58 -13.70 -51.32
N GLU A 191 25.92 -12.45 -51.64
CA GLU A 191 25.40 -11.21 -51.07
C GLU A 191 23.90 -11.03 -51.35
N ALA A 192 23.14 -10.45 -50.42
CA ALA A 192 21.94 -9.70 -50.79
C ALA A 192 21.57 -8.70 -49.70
N ASP A 193 21.48 -7.45 -50.14
CA ASP A 193 21.03 -6.28 -49.41
C ASP A 193 19.62 -6.44 -48.84
N HIS A 194 19.37 -5.84 -47.69
CA HIS A 194 18.03 -5.37 -47.36
C HIS A 194 18.09 -4.06 -46.59
N GLU A 195 17.78 -2.99 -47.32
CA GLU A 195 17.26 -1.74 -46.79
C GLU A 195 16.07 -2.01 -45.87
N SER A 196 16.02 -1.33 -44.73
CA SER A 196 14.77 -1.06 -44.02
C SER A 196 14.88 0.29 -43.33
N ALA A 197 14.38 1.30 -44.04
CA ALA A 197 13.98 2.56 -43.47
C ALA A 197 12.79 2.36 -42.53
N SER A 198 12.88 2.90 -41.32
CA SER A 198 11.72 3.33 -40.53
C SER A 198 12.19 4.33 -39.47
N ALA A 199 12.37 5.58 -39.91
CA ALA A 199 12.41 6.74 -39.03
C ALA A 199 10.97 7.26 -38.88
N GLY A 200 10.17 6.55 -38.09
CA GLY A 200 8.87 7.02 -37.60
C GLY A 200 9.02 7.50 -36.17
N SER A 201 9.54 8.73 -35.98
CA SER A 201 9.58 9.37 -34.67
C SER A 201 8.19 9.89 -34.33
N ASP A 202 7.35 9.00 -33.79
CA ASP A 202 6.08 9.38 -33.18
C ASP A 202 6.37 10.10 -31.86
N ARG A 203 6.41 11.43 -31.95
CA ARG A 203 6.27 12.36 -30.83
C ARG A 203 4.85 12.26 -30.28
N SER A 204 4.60 11.30 -29.39
CA SER A 204 3.49 11.37 -28.42
C SER A 204 3.68 10.38 -27.26
N SER A 205 4.81 10.47 -26.55
CA SER A 205 5.03 9.76 -25.27
C SER A 205 5.11 10.73 -24.09
N TYR A 206 4.30 11.79 -24.09
CA TYR A 206 3.94 12.43 -22.84
C TYR A 206 2.81 11.60 -22.22
N LEU A 207 3.09 10.97 -21.07
CA LEU A 207 2.18 10.25 -20.15
C LEU A 207 2.25 8.71 -20.06
N ASP A 208 3.36 8.05 -20.41
CA ASP A 208 3.56 6.65 -19.99
C ASP A 208 4.79 6.49 -19.08
N LEU A 209 4.74 7.18 -17.94
CA LEU A 209 5.63 6.95 -16.80
C LEU A 209 4.85 6.19 -15.72
N PRO A 210 5.05 4.88 -15.56
CA PRO A 210 4.49 4.15 -14.42
C PRO A 210 5.23 4.60 -13.15
N GLY A 211 4.51 5.24 -12.22
CA GLY A 211 5.01 5.47 -10.86
C GLY A 211 5.18 6.92 -10.40
N LEU A 212 4.82 7.95 -11.20
CA LEU A 212 4.94 9.35 -10.75
C LEU A 212 3.94 9.73 -9.63
N LEU A 213 2.89 8.94 -9.42
CA LEU A 213 1.88 9.18 -8.37
C LEU A 213 1.73 8.02 -7.36
N GLY A 214 2.66 7.06 -7.31
CA GLY A 214 2.60 5.97 -6.31
C GLY A 214 1.38 5.06 -6.40
N PHE A 215 0.49 5.23 -7.39
CA PHE A 215 -0.62 4.31 -7.64
C PHE A 215 -0.07 3.05 -8.30
N ASP A 216 0.17 2.03 -7.48
CA ASP A 216 0.49 0.69 -7.95
C ASP A 216 -0.70 0.17 -8.78
N ARG A 217 -0.41 -0.39 -9.97
CA ARG A 217 -1.42 -0.88 -10.92
C ARG A 217 -2.18 -2.12 -10.40
N ASN A 218 -1.76 -2.69 -9.27
CA ASN A 218 -2.40 -3.86 -8.66
C ASN A 218 -3.40 -3.55 -7.53
N THR A 219 -3.59 -2.28 -7.15
CA THR A 219 -4.67 -1.91 -6.24
C THR A 219 -5.49 -0.83 -6.91
N ASP A 220 -6.49 -1.24 -7.67
CA ASP A 220 -7.50 -0.32 -8.18
C ASP A 220 -8.37 0.15 -7.00
N LEU A 221 -7.78 1.06 -6.20
CA LEU A 221 -8.40 1.70 -5.05
C LEU A 221 -9.68 2.46 -5.43
N ARG A 222 -9.89 2.67 -6.74
CA ARG A 222 -11.07 3.29 -7.34
C ARG A 222 -12.15 2.27 -7.71
N LEU A 223 -11.81 1.06 -8.17
CA LEU A 223 -12.77 0.05 -8.62
C LEU A 223 -13.29 -0.92 -7.54
N ALA A 224 -12.71 -0.94 -6.34
CA ALA A 224 -13.26 -1.78 -5.27
C ALA A 224 -14.58 -1.18 -4.76
N SER A 225 -15.70 -1.77 -5.18
CA SER A 225 -17.04 -1.66 -4.57
C SER A 225 -17.10 -2.17 -3.11
N GLN A 226 -15.94 -2.29 -2.46
CA GLN A 226 -15.74 -2.97 -1.18
C GLN A 226 -14.59 -2.31 -0.41
N VAL A 227 -14.69 -1.02 -0.13
CA VAL A 227 -13.76 -0.35 0.80
C VAL A 227 -14.31 -0.46 2.22
N PRO A 228 -13.55 -1.01 3.20
CA PRO A 228 -14.06 -1.16 4.56
C PRO A 228 -14.33 0.21 5.19
N LEU A 229 -15.51 0.33 5.79
CA LEU A 229 -15.85 1.49 6.61
C LEU A 229 -15.14 1.37 7.96
N VAL A 230 -14.41 2.40 8.36
CA VAL A 230 -13.61 2.39 9.60
C VAL A 230 -13.99 3.54 10.53
N LYS A 231 -13.93 3.26 11.83
CA LYS A 231 -13.81 4.31 12.87
C LYS A 231 -12.36 4.74 12.94
N LEU A 232 -12.14 6.05 13.12
CA LEU A 232 -10.81 6.66 13.14
C LEU A 232 -10.61 7.48 14.41
N TRP A 233 -9.42 7.32 15.01
CA TRP A 233 -8.97 8.07 16.18
C TRP A 233 -7.55 8.60 15.96
N PRO A 234 -7.34 9.92 15.89
CA PRO A 234 -6.02 10.52 15.63
C PRO A 234 -5.16 10.66 16.89
N ASP A 235 -5.58 10.10 18.02
CA ASP A 235 -4.90 10.08 19.31
C ASP A 235 -4.49 8.65 19.68
N PRO A 236 -3.34 8.15 19.17
CA PRO A 236 -3.01 6.73 19.28
C PRO A 236 -2.89 6.23 20.72
N GLU A 237 -2.36 7.06 21.63
CA GLU A 237 -2.13 6.75 23.05
C GLU A 237 -3.39 6.32 23.80
N ASN A 238 -4.54 6.90 23.48
CA ASN A 238 -5.80 6.65 24.19
C ASN A 238 -6.52 5.39 23.69
N HIS A 239 -6.07 4.82 22.57
CA HIS A 239 -6.83 3.80 21.86
C HIS A 239 -6.07 2.50 21.64
N LEU A 240 -4.75 2.51 21.73
CA LEU A 240 -3.90 1.34 21.53
C LEU A 240 -2.69 1.41 22.48
N SER A 241 -2.20 0.25 22.93
CA SER A 241 -0.92 0.16 23.65
C SER A 241 0.13 -0.47 22.75
N ALA A 242 1.42 -0.19 23.00
CA ALA A 242 2.52 -0.69 22.15
C ALA A 242 2.52 -2.23 22.00
N GLU A 243 2.19 -2.95 23.08
CA GLU A 243 2.15 -4.43 23.12
C GLU A 243 0.94 -5.02 22.38
N THR A 244 -0.06 -4.19 22.07
CA THR A 244 -1.32 -4.65 21.46
C THR A 244 -1.45 -4.27 19.98
N ILE A 245 -0.41 -3.67 19.38
CA ILE A 245 -0.39 -3.37 17.94
C ILE A 245 -0.45 -4.71 17.18
N PRO A 246 -1.57 -5.03 16.49
CA PRO A 246 -1.70 -6.29 15.78
C PRO A 246 -0.87 -6.29 14.50
N ASP A 247 -0.52 -7.48 14.02
CA ASP A 247 0.05 -7.66 12.68
C ASP A 247 -0.91 -7.05 11.62
N PRO A 248 -0.43 -6.10 10.78
CA PRO A 248 -1.21 -5.48 9.71
C PRO A 248 -1.99 -6.46 8.84
N ARG A 249 -1.45 -7.65 8.56
CA ARG A 249 -2.09 -8.71 7.74
C ARG A 249 -3.41 -9.19 8.31
N GLY A 250 -3.63 -9.02 9.62
CA GLY A 250 -4.92 -9.30 10.25
C GLY A 250 -6.04 -8.42 9.69
N PHE A 251 -5.77 -7.16 9.34
CA PHE A 251 -6.80 -6.25 8.86
C PHE A 251 -7.36 -6.69 7.51
N GLN A 252 -6.50 -7.16 6.59
CA GLN A 252 -6.95 -7.69 5.29
C GLN A 252 -7.91 -8.87 5.47
N LYS A 253 -7.62 -9.79 6.38
CA LYS A 253 -8.49 -10.92 6.69
C LYS A 253 -9.82 -10.45 7.28
N GLU A 254 -9.79 -9.49 8.20
CA GLU A 254 -11.02 -8.90 8.78
C GLU A 254 -11.85 -8.17 7.71
N ALA A 255 -11.21 -7.41 6.82
CA ALA A 255 -11.88 -6.69 5.74
C ALA A 255 -12.51 -7.63 4.71
N GLN A 256 -11.81 -8.71 4.31
CA GLN A 256 -12.36 -9.74 3.43
C GLN A 256 -13.55 -10.46 4.08
N ASN A 257 -13.43 -10.84 5.35
CA ASN A 257 -14.53 -11.48 6.08
C ASN A 257 -15.74 -10.57 6.26
N ALA A 258 -15.54 -9.26 6.31
CA ALA A 258 -16.60 -8.25 6.42
C ALA A 258 -17.35 -8.00 5.10
N GLN A 259 -16.84 -8.51 3.99
CA GLN A 259 -17.39 -8.32 2.63
C GLN A 259 -18.14 -9.55 2.10
N LEU A 260 -18.14 -10.64 2.87
CA LEU A 260 -18.94 -11.86 2.65
C LEU A 260 -20.31 -11.73 3.31
#